data_AF-A0A2M7BDY0-F1
#
_entry.id   AF-A0A2M7BDY0-F1
#
_cell.length_a   1.000
_cell.length_b   1.000
_cell.length_c   1.000
_cell.angle_alpha   90.00
_cell.angle_beta   90.00
_cell.angle_gamma   90.00
#
_symmetry.space_group_name_H-M   'P 1'
#
loop_
_entity.id
_entity.type
_entity.pdbx_description
1 polymer ?
#
loop_
_entity_poly.entity_id
_entity_poly.type
_entity_poly.pdbx_seq_one_letter_code
_entity_poly.pdbx_strand_id
1 'polypeptide(L)' 'MGALGEGRYDSAFGLLGMILGAGLYAEAYPLMKETVLTWGDFGKITLPAVLGINHWIVIVILVAAFIALFYWFEKKGL' A
#
# COMPACT_ATOMS: atom_id res chain seq x y z
N MET A 1 3.65 16.88 -1.49
CA MET A 1 3.57 18.36 -1.58
C MET A 1 4.81 18.99 -0.92
N GLY A 2 6.02 18.61 -1.33
CA GLY A 2 7.28 19.16 -0.80
C GLY A 2 8.17 19.66 -1.94
N ALA A 3 8.40 18.79 -2.93
CA ALA A 3 9.22 19.08 -4.10
C ALA A 3 8.76 20.26 -4.99
N LEU A 4 7.45 20.55 -5.01
CA LEU A 4 6.90 21.69 -5.77
C LEU A 4 7.08 23.03 -5.04
N GLY A 5 7.16 22.98 -3.70
CA GLY A 5 7.47 24.15 -2.86
C GLY A 5 8.95 24.54 -2.89
N GLU A 6 9.84 23.64 -3.32
CA GLU A 6 11.28 23.90 -3.51
C GLU A 6 11.61 24.59 -4.86
N GLY A 7 10.59 24.98 -5.65
CA GLY A 7 10.79 25.68 -6.93
C GLY A 7 11.15 24.76 -8.12
N ARG A 8 11.14 23.44 -7.93
CA ARG A 8 11.32 22.47 -9.02
C ARG A 8 10.02 22.31 -9.81
N TYR A 9 9.94 23.03 -10.94
CA TYR A 9 8.82 22.97 -11.87
C TYR A 9 8.56 21.58 -12.46
N ASP A 10 9.57 20.70 -12.54
CA ASP A 10 9.40 19.31 -13.00
C ASP A 10 8.45 18.51 -12.10
N SER A 11 8.35 18.88 -10.82
CA SER A 11 7.46 18.24 -9.83
C SER A 11 5.98 18.47 -10.14
N ALA A 12 5.65 19.48 -10.96
CA ALA A 12 4.29 19.82 -11.32
C ALA A 12 3.61 18.74 -12.16
N PHE A 13 4.34 18.11 -13.07
CA PHE A 13 3.83 16.98 -13.84
C PHE A 13 3.51 15.78 -12.95
N GLY A 14 4.34 15.51 -11.93
CA GLY A 14 4.08 14.46 -10.95
C GLY A 14 2.83 14.75 -10.10
N LEU A 15 2.66 16.00 -9.66
CA LEU A 15 1.46 16.40 -8.91
C LEU A 15 0.19 16.34 -9.77
N LEU A 16 0.26 16.83 -11.00
CA LEU A 16 -0.86 16.76 -11.95
C LEU A 16 -1.22 15.31 -12.27
N GLY A 17 -0.22 14.45 -12.47
CA GLY A 17 -0.44 13.01 -12.66
C GLY A 17 -1.07 12.34 -11.44
N MET A 18 -0.66 12.71 -10.21
CA MET A 18 -1.30 12.23 -8.99
C MET A 18 -2.77 12.66 -8.89
N ILE A 19 -3.08 13.93 -9.17
CA ILE A 19 -4.45 14.45 -9.11
C ILE A 19 -5.33 13.83 -10.19
N LEU A 20 -4.84 13.77 -11.43
CA LEU A 20 -5.55 13.15 -12.55
C LEU A 20 -5.75 11.65 -12.33
N GLY A 21 -4.72 10.93 -11.88
CA GLY A 21 -4.82 9.52 -11.54
C GLY A 21 -5.80 9.25 -10.40
N ALA A 22 -5.80 10.09 -9.36
CA ALA A 22 -6.75 10.00 -8.26
C ALA A 22 -8.18 10.30 -8.70
N GLY A 23 -8.38 11.29 -9.57
CA GLY A 23 -9.70 11.65 -10.13
C GLY A 23 -10.27 10.54 -11.01
N LEU A 24 -9.47 10.01 -11.94
CA LEU A 24 -9.86 8.86 -12.77
C LEU A 24 -10.15 7.62 -11.92
N TYR A 25 -9.35 7.37 -10.89
CA TYR A 25 -9.61 6.29 -9.95
C TYR A 25 -10.91 6.52 -9.17
N ALA A 26 -11.22 7.75 -8.75
CA ALA A 26 -12.45 8.08 -8.05
C ALA A 26 -13.72 7.88 -8.90
N GLU A 27 -13.65 8.15 -10.21
CA GLU A 27 -14.74 7.86 -11.15
C GLU A 27 -14.86 6.37 -11.50
N ALA A 28 -13.73 5.65 -11.55
CA ALA A 28 -13.72 4.19 -11.71
C ALA A 28 -14.07 3.44 -10.40
N TYR A 29 -13.97 4.12 -9.25
CA TYR A 29 -14.27 3.59 -7.93
C TYR A 29 -15.69 3.03 -7.78
N PRO A 30 -16.79 3.67 -8.25
CA PRO A 30 -18.12 3.08 -8.22
C PRO A 30 -18.21 1.75 -8.98
N LEU A 31 -17.50 1.61 -10.10
CA LEU A 31 -17.45 0.34 -10.87
C LEU A 31 -16.62 -0.74 -10.16
N MET A 32 -15.50 -0.35 -9.53
CA MET A 32 -14.71 -1.25 -8.69
C MET A 32 -15.43 -1.65 -7.40
N LYS A 33 -16.31 -0.78 -6.88
CA LYS A 33 -17.11 -1.02 -5.68
C LYS A 33 -18.13 -2.13 -5.87
N GLU A 34 -18.76 -2.22 -7.05
CA GLU A 34 -19.77 -3.25 -7.34
C GLU A 34 -19.18 -4.64 -7.59
N THR A 35 -17.94 -4.73 -8.09
CA THR A 35 -17.38 -5.99 -8.59
C THR A 35 -16.23 -6.55 -7.76
N VAL A 36 -15.19 -5.74 -7.48
CA VAL A 36 -13.93 -6.22 -6.89
C VAL A 36 -13.85 -5.95 -5.39
N LEU A 37 -14.38 -4.81 -4.90
CA LEU A 37 -14.40 -4.51 -3.46
C LEU A 37 -15.43 -5.37 -2.69
N THR A 38 -16.47 -5.87 -3.36
CA THR A 38 -17.47 -6.78 -2.76
C THR A 38 -16.94 -8.20 -2.55
N TRP A 39 -15.92 -8.64 -3.30
CA TRP A 39 -15.29 -9.95 -3.10
C TRP A 39 -14.41 -10.00 -1.83
N GLY A 40 -14.06 -8.84 -1.29
CA GLY A 40 -13.20 -8.68 -0.11
C GLY A 40 -13.77 -7.72 0.94
N ASP A 41 -15.09 -7.53 0.98
CA ASP A 41 -15.76 -6.69 1.99
C ASP A 41 -15.82 -7.41 3.35
N PHE A 42 -14.64 -7.72 3.87
CA PHE A 42 -14.42 -8.19 5.22
C PHE A 42 -14.32 -6.98 6.19
N GLY A 43 -14.80 -5.79 5.82
CA GLY A 43 -14.66 -4.59 6.65
C GLY A 43 -13.22 -4.33 7.12
N LYS A 44 -13.04 -3.81 8.34
CA LYS A 44 -11.72 -3.65 8.98
C LYS A 44 -11.22 -4.96 9.58
N ILE A 45 -11.28 -6.06 8.83
CA ILE A 45 -10.69 -7.31 9.26
C ILE A 45 -9.18 -7.20 9.05
N THR A 46 -8.50 -6.81 10.13
CA THR A 46 -7.05 -6.95 10.23
C THR A 46 -6.73 -8.45 10.21
N LEU A 47 -5.65 -8.86 9.55
CA LEU A 47 -5.08 -10.23 9.65
C LEU A 47 -5.16 -10.85 11.07
N PRO A 48 -4.85 -10.11 12.16
CA PRO A 48 -5.03 -10.59 13.53
C PRO A 48 -6.49 -10.88 13.94
N ALA A 49 -7.48 -10.19 13.37
CA ALA A 49 -8.89 -10.45 13.62
C ALA A 49 -9.40 -11.73 12.94
N VAL A 50 -8.90 -12.11 11.76
CA VAL A 50 -9.24 -13.41 11.11
C VAL A 50 -8.65 -14.58 11.89
N LEU A 51 -7.40 -14.42 12.33
CA LEU A 51 -6.65 -15.49 12.99
C LEU A 51 -7.02 -15.62 14.48
N GLY A 52 -7.68 -14.62 15.08
CA GLY A 52 -7.96 -14.58 16.52
C GLY A 52 -6.68 -14.46 17.37
N ILE A 53 -5.55 -14.07 16.76
CA ILE A 53 -4.23 -14.03 17.38
C ILE A 53 -3.90 -12.57 17.73
N ASN A 54 -3.21 -12.37 18.85
CA ASN A 54 -2.72 -11.06 19.26
C ASN A 54 -1.88 -10.43 18.13
N HIS A 55 -2.18 -9.16 17.81
CA HIS A 55 -1.54 -8.36 16.76
C HIS A 55 0.00 -8.41 16.84
N TRP A 56 0.56 -8.54 18.04
CA TRP A 56 1.99 -8.67 18.27
C TRP A 56 2.63 -9.91 17.61
N ILE A 57 1.95 -11.05 17.59
CA ILE A 57 2.50 -12.28 17.00
C ILE A 57 2.60 -12.14 15.48
N VAL A 58 1.59 -11.51 14.86
CA VAL A 58 1.60 -11.23 13.42
C VAL A 58 2.76 -10.30 13.07
N ILE A 59 2.99 -9.27 13.88
CA ILE A 59 4.13 -8.34 13.69
C ILE A 59 5.45 -9.09 13.80
N VAL A 60 5.62 -9.95 14.81
CA VAL A 60 6.86 -10.72 15.00
C VAL A 60 7.15 -11.64 13.81
N ILE A 61 6.14 -12.35 13.31
CA ILE A 61 6.30 -13.23 12.13
C ILE A 61 6.67 -12.42 10.89
N LEU A 62 6.02 -11.28 10.69
CA LEU A 62 6.24 -10.43 9.53
C LEU A 62 7.63 -9.78 9.56
N VAL A 63 8.09 -9.36 10.74
CA VAL A 63 9.47 -8.90 10.96
C VAL A 63 10.47 -10.01 10.69
N ALA A 64 10.23 -11.22 11.20
CA ALA A 64 11.11 -12.36 10.94
C ALA A 64 11.19 -12.71 9.44
N ALA A 65 10.06 -12.64 8.73
CA ALA A 65 10.02 -12.84 7.28
C ALA A 65 10.82 -11.78 6.52
N PHE A 66 10.70 -10.50 6.90
CA PHE A 66 11.51 -9.44 6.30
C PHE A 66 13.00 -9.61 6.60
N ILE A 67 13.38 -9.96 7.82
CA ILE A 67 14.78 -10.23 8.18
C ILE A 67 15.32 -11.40 7.36
N ALA A 68 14.54 -12.48 7.21
CA ALA A 68 14.93 -13.61 6.38
C ALA A 68 15.08 -13.23 4.90
N LEU A 69 14.19 -12.37 4.39
CA LEU A 69 14.26 -11.85 3.03
C LEU A 69 15.49 -10.95 2.83
N PHE A 70 15.77 -10.05 3.78
CA PHE A 70 16.96 -9.21 3.76
C PHE A 70 18.25 -10.03 3.84
N TYR A 71 18.28 -11.04 4.72
CA TYR A 71 19.40 -11.99 4.79
C TYR A 71 19.58 -12.73 3.46
N TRP A 72 18.49 -13.09 2.78
CA TRP A 72 18.57 -13.73 1.47
C TRP A 72 19.06 -12.79 0.37
N PHE A 73 18.61 -11.53 0.36
CA PHE A 73 19.11 -10.50 -0.55
C PHE A 73 20.60 -10.21 -0.33
N GLU A 74 21.01 -10.05 0.92
CA GLU A 74 22.41 -9.82 1.32
C GLU A 74 23.28 -11.02 0.91
N LYS A 75 22.80 -12.26 1.12
CA LYS A 75 23.50 -13.47 0.67
C LYS A 75 23.63 -13.57 -0.84
N LYS A 76 22.71 -12.96 -1.59
CA LYS A 76 22.79 -12.85 -3.06
C LYS A 76 23.60 -11.66 -3.54
N GLY A 77 24.11 -10.81 -2.65
CA GLY A 77 25.02 -9.70 -2.97
C GLY A 77 24.37 -8.53 -3.72
N LEU A 78 23.08 -8.29 -3.46
CA LEU A 78 22.36 -7.08 -3.91
C LEU A 78 22.41 -6.00 -2.82
#